data_AF-A0A7X7LT83-F1
#
_entry.id   AF-A0A7X7LT83-F1
#
_cell.length_a   1.000
_cell.length_b   1.000
_cell.length_c   1.000
_cell.angle_alpha   90.00
_cell.angle_beta   90.00
_cell.angle_gamma   90.00
#
_symmetry.space_group_name_H-M   'P 1'
#
loop_
_entity.id
_entity.type
_entity.pdbx_description
1 polymer ?
#
loop_
_entity_poly.entity_id
_entity_poly.type
_entity_poly.pdbx_seq_one_letter_code
_entity_poly.pdbx_strand_id
1 'polypeptide(L)' 'MKQIIHVSGMHCTHCSMRVRDAIKGVSGVKKVKVNLKKRTACIVSEVAITRQSLEKALLLVGYQLDEEAHP' A
#
# COMPACT_ATOMS: atom_id res chain seq x y z
N MET A 1 4.54 -8.44 -11.54
CA MET A 1 3.33 -8.82 -10.77
C MET A 1 2.58 -7.56 -10.34
N LYS A 2 1.24 -7.58 -10.31
CA LYS A 2 0.40 -6.44 -9.93
C LYS A 2 -0.56 -6.87 -8.83
N GLN A 3 -0.59 -6.12 -7.73
CA GLN A 3 -1.51 -6.36 -6.62
C GLN A 3 -2.22 -5.06 -6.24
N ILE A 4 -3.46 -5.18 -5.75
CA ILE A 4 -4.27 -4.07 -5.28
C ILE A 4 -4.63 -4.37 -3.83
N ILE A 5 -4.40 -3.41 -2.96
CA ILE A 5 -4.69 -3.47 -1.53
C ILE A 5 -5.56 -2.28 -1.14
N HIS A 6 -6.37 -2.44 -0.10
CA HIS A 6 -6.99 -1.31 0.58
C HIS A 6 -6.07 -0.86 1.72
N VAL A 7 -6.02 0.45 1.95
CA VAL A 7 -5.22 1.04 3.02
C VAL A 7 -6.13 1.93 3.83
N SER A 8 -6.22 1.63 5.12
CA SER A 8 -7.03 2.42 6.05
C SER A 8 -6.28 3.70 6.44
N GLY A 9 -7.03 4.76 6.72
CA GLY A 9 -6.45 6.05 7.12
C GLY A 9 -5.95 6.94 5.97
N MET A 10 -6.10 6.56 4.70
CA MET A 10 -5.86 7.46 3.55
C MET A 10 -7.01 8.48 3.37
N HIS A 11 -7.14 9.42 4.31
CA HIS A 11 -8.16 10.48 4.25
C HIS A 11 -7.69 11.77 3.56
N CYS A 12 -6.38 11.91 3.27
CA CYS A 12 -5.83 13.11 2.66
C CYS A 12 -4.79 12.79 1.58
N THR A 13 -4.61 13.72 0.65
CA THR A 13 -3.63 13.63 -0.45
C THR A 13 -2.22 13.41 0.09
N HIS A 14 -1.87 14.10 1.18
CA HIS A 14 -0.58 13.96 1.85
C HIS A 14 -0.38 12.56 2.47
N CYS A 15 -1.43 11.98 3.05
CA CYS A 15 -1.41 10.61 3.59
C CYS A 15 -1.14 9.58 2.49
N SER A 16 -1.79 9.73 1.34
CA SER A 16 -1.59 8.82 0.20
C SER A 16 -0.19 8.89 -0.38
N MET A 17 0.48 10.04 -0.33
CA MET A 17 1.87 10.18 -0.74
C MET A 17 2.80 9.41 0.20
N ARG A 18 2.61 9.51 1.53
CA ARG A 18 3.41 8.76 2.50
C ARG A 18 3.25 7.26 2.36
N VAL A 19 2.01 6.79 2.21
CA VAL A 19 1.70 5.37 1.94
C VAL A 19 2.40 4.89 0.66
N ARG A 20 2.31 5.69 -0.42
CA ARG A 20 2.98 5.36 -1.69
C ARG A 20 4.49 5.24 -1.51
N ASP A 21 5.12 6.18 -0.81
CA ASP A 21 6.57 6.22 -0.64
C ASP A 21 7.06 5.05 0.23
N ALA A 22 6.35 4.75 1.31
CA ALA A 22 6.62 3.59 2.16
C ALA A 22 6.59 2.27 1.38
N ILE A 23 5.54 2.06 0.57
CA ILE A 23 5.43 0.88 -0.29
C ILE A 23 6.52 0.87 -1.35
N LYS A 24 6.86 2.02 -1.93
CA LYS A 24 7.90 2.13 -2.97
C LYS A 24 9.29 1.78 -2.40
N GLY A 25 9.52 2.00 -1.11
CA GLY A 25 10.72 1.57 -0.39
C GLY A 25 10.82 0.06 -0.16
N VAL A 26 9.74 -0.71 -0.39
CA VAL A 26 9.77 -2.17 -0.24
C VAL A 26 10.60 -2.77 -1.37
N SER A 27 11.57 -3.60 -0.99
CA SER A 27 12.46 -4.28 -1.93
C SER A 27 11.67 -5.15 -2.91
N GLY A 28 11.87 -4.92 -4.21
CA GLY A 28 11.13 -5.59 -5.28
C GLY A 28 9.96 -4.81 -5.87
N VAL A 29 9.60 -3.65 -5.32
CA VAL A 29 8.58 -2.76 -5.89
C VAL A 29 9.15 -1.92 -7.03
N LYS A 30 8.53 -2.00 -8.22
CA LYS A 30 8.85 -1.15 -9.40
C LYS A 30 8.03 0.12 -9.45
N LYS A 31 6.72 0.00 -9.24
CA LYS A 31 5.77 1.13 -9.35
C LYS A 31 4.68 1.00 -8.32
N VAL A 32 4.26 2.13 -7.76
CA VAL A 32 3.14 2.24 -6.85
C VAL A 32 2.18 3.31 -7.35
N LYS A 33 0.90 2.98 -7.45
CA LYS A 33 -0.18 3.90 -7.80
C LYS A 33 -1.22 3.88 -6.69
N VAL A 34 -1.47 4.99 -6.04
CA VAL A 34 -2.53 5.12 -5.03
C VAL A 34 -3.74 5.81 -5.65
N ASN A 35 -4.92 5.31 -5.30
CA ASN A 35 -6.21 5.77 -5.76
C ASN A 35 -7.04 6.21 -4.56
N LEU A 36 -7.03 7.52 -4.26
CA LEU A 36 -7.82 8.13 -3.20
C LEU A 36 -9.34 7.89 -3.39
N LYS A 37 -9.84 8.06 -4.63
CA LYS A 37 -11.26 7.83 -4.97
C LYS A 37 -11.76 6.43 -4.61
N LYS A 38 -10.90 5.42 -4.75
CA LYS A 38 -11.23 4.01 -4.47
C LYS A 38 -10.61 3.52 -3.15
N ARG A 39 -9.92 4.38 -2.40
CA ARG A 39 -9.15 4.03 -1.20
C ARG A 39 -8.24 2.79 -1.39
N THR A 40 -7.66 2.65 -2.59
CA THR A 40 -6.83 1.50 -2.98
C THR A 40 -5.40 1.93 -3.28
N ALA A 41 -4.43 1.06 -3.01
CA ALA A 41 -3.06 1.17 -3.51
C ALA A 41 -2.76 -0.01 -4.45
N CYS A 42 -2.27 0.30 -5.63
CA CYS A 42 -1.89 -0.65 -6.65
C CYS A 42 -0.36 -0.71 -6.74
N ILE A 43 0.20 -1.88 -6.42
CA ILE A 43 1.63 -2.14 -6.36
C ILE A 43 2.00 -3.01 -7.54
N VAL A 44 3.03 -2.59 -8.27
CA VAL A 44 3.67 -3.36 -9.33
C VAL A 44 5.06 -3.71 -8.86
N SER A 45 5.31 -5.00 -8.66
CA SER A 45 6.59 -5.55 -8.21
C SER A 45 7.12 -6.56 -9.22
N GLU A 46 8.44 -6.71 -9.28
CA GLU A 46 9.08 -7.78 -10.07
C GLU A 46 8.93 -9.13 -9.39
N VAL A 47 9.04 -9.14 -8.06
CA VAL A 47 8.91 -10.33 -7.21
C VAL A 47 7.55 -10.40 -6.53
N ALA A 48 7.18 -11.58 -6.06
CA ALA A 48 6.00 -11.76 -5.24
C ALA A 48 6.24 -11.10 -3.87
N ILE A 49 5.49 -10.06 -3.56
CA ILE A 49 5.53 -9.40 -2.26
C ILE A 49 4.30 -9.83 -1.47
N THR A 50 4.55 -10.40 -0.29
CA THR A 50 3.50 -10.82 0.63
C THR A 50 2.85 -9.59 1.29
N ARG A 51 1.56 -9.72 1.64
CA ARG A 51 0.83 -8.66 2.37
C ARG A 51 1.56 -8.23 3.63
N GLN A 52 2.12 -9.18 4.38
CA GLN A 52 2.86 -8.91 5.61
C GLN A 52 4.06 -7.96 5.39
N SER A 53 4.72 -8.03 4.23
CA SER A 53 5.83 -7.12 3.91
C SER A 53 5.35 -5.70 3.63
N LEU A 54 4.22 -5.57 2.91
CA LEU A 54 3.56 -4.29 2.68
C LEU A 54 3.01 -3.69 3.99
N GLU A 55 2.41 -4.52 4.83
CA GLU A 55 1.88 -4.12 6.13
C GLU A 55 2.99 -3.58 7.03
N LYS A 56 4.14 -4.27 7.13
CA LYS A 56 5.30 -3.77 7.86
C LYS A 56 5.77 -2.41 7.35
N ALA A 57 5.84 -2.23 6.03
CA ALA A 57 6.24 -0.96 5.43
C ALA A 57 5.27 0.17 5.79
N LEU A 58 3.97 -0.13 5.84
CA LEU A 58 2.95 0.83 6.24
C LEU A 58 2.95 1.10 7.74
N LEU A 59 3.16 0.09 8.59
CA LEU A 59 3.29 0.25 10.04
C LEU A 59 4.42 1.21 10.41
N LEU A 60 5.54 1.18 9.68
CA LEU A 60 6.66 2.11 9.87
C LEU A 60 6.27 3.57 9.64
N VAL A 61 5.26 3.84 8.82
CA VAL A 61 4.72 5.18 8.57
C VAL A 61 3.40 5.47 9.29
N GLY A 62 2.94 4.54 10.14
CA GLY A 62 1.71 4.66 10.93
C GLY A 62 0.42 4.35 10.17
N TYR A 63 0.48 3.52 9.14
CA TYR A 63 -0.69 3.10 8.34
C TYR A 63 -0.88 1.58 8.42
N GLN A 64 -2.10 1.13 8.15
CA GLN A 64 -2.45 -0.30 8.16
C GLN A 64 -3.10 -0.69 6.82
N LEU A 65 -2.83 -1.93 6.38
CA LEU A 65 -3.60 -2.53 5.32
C LEU A 65 -5.00 -2.77 5.82
N ASP A 66 -5.98 -2.28 5.06
CA ASP A 66 -7.36 -2.64 5.31
C ASP A 66 -7.61 -3.95 4.59
N GLU A 67 -7.57 -5.04 5.33
CA GLU A 67 -8.01 -6.33 4.83
C GLU A 67 -9.52 -6.42 5.01
N GLU A 68 -10.28 -5.53 4.36
CA GLU A 68 -11.74 -5.62 4.30
C GLU A 68 -12.14 -6.81 3.39
N ALA A 69 -11.86 -8.00 3.89
CA ALA A 69 -12.78 -9.12 3.96
C ALA A 69 -13.01 -9.38 5.47
N HIS A 70 -13.58 -8.40 6.18
CA HIS A 70 -14.25 -8.72 7.44
C HIS A 70 -15.60 -9.33 7.06
N PRO A 71 -15.92 -10.56 7.48
CA PRO A 71 -17.10 -11.32 7.06
C PRO A 71 -18.44 -10.63 7.41
#